data_AF-A0A9W6RFH1-F1
#
_entry.id   AF-A0A9W6RFH1-F1
#
_cell.length_a   1.000
_cell.length_b   1.000
_cell.length_c   1.000
_cell.angle_alpha   90.00
_cell.angle_beta   90.00
_cell.angle_gamma   90.00
#
_symmetry.space_group_name_H-M   'P 1'
#
loop_
_entity.id
_entity.type
_entity.pdbx_description
1 polymer ?
#
loop_
_entity_poly.entity_id
_entity_poly.type
_entity_poly.pdbx_seq_one_letter_code
_entity_poly.pdbx_strand_id
1 'polypeptide(L)'
;MARRGGRPPVPIAGLWRALGLTLASAVVWGVAHVAAGRRAAGFSLMALLGLLVFGAATAALAFQERLKQMVVQGAWLNAIAAGILLLAVVWALIVIRSFQVVCPRGLPGAMRVTAGALVVTLALVVCTPLVYAANATYVLRDTLSSIFPGDDKSGGAVNAADPWKNRPRVNILLLGGDGGKDRTGIRTDSMTVASVDTKTGNTVLLSLPRALYRFQVPPRLRSVWPNGYTGDYPPNGTCPAGACLLNELYIQGEKRHPELEPGYKKGQRGPHLLEEVIGYLTGLKLDYYVLVNLEGFRDIVDAMGGVKVHVQASADGKPLPIGGDPDRGIPPSGYLTPGWHHLDGEHALWYGRTRHADDDFHRMDRQKCLMRDIANQADPQKVVTHFEKLANAAKSTISTNIPAALLPALVKLAGTVKRGADISSLSYDPSKIPGFHTDRPADAAIVSVMRRAAAQAIAKSAQPPAPPASATPGARRTPAAGKTSSGASVSLKNAC
;
A
#
# COMPACT_ATOMS: atom_id res chain seq x y z
N MET A 1 80.13 -9.73 -20.18
CA MET A 1 78.84 -9.02 -20.02
C MET A 1 78.03 -9.70 -18.94
N ALA A 2 77.82 -9.00 -17.82
CA ALA A 2 77.19 -9.53 -16.62
C ALA A 2 75.71 -9.87 -16.82
N ARG A 3 75.34 -11.14 -16.61
CA ARG A 3 73.94 -11.55 -16.39
C ARG A 3 73.48 -10.94 -15.08
N ARG A 4 72.58 -9.96 -15.14
CA ARG A 4 71.89 -9.39 -13.97
C ARG A 4 71.19 -10.51 -13.20
N GLY A 5 71.75 -10.88 -12.05
CA GLY A 5 71.06 -11.65 -11.02
C GLY A 5 69.94 -10.81 -10.43
N GLY A 6 68.72 -11.02 -10.91
CA GLY A 6 67.52 -10.54 -10.22
C GLY A 6 67.31 -11.38 -8.97
N ARG A 7 67.33 -10.76 -7.79
CA ARG A 7 66.87 -11.40 -6.53
C ARG A 7 65.50 -12.05 -6.79
N PRO A 8 65.25 -13.28 -6.30
CA PRO A 8 63.91 -13.85 -6.37
C PRO A 8 62.92 -12.88 -5.71
N PRO A 9 61.76 -12.61 -6.32
CA PRO A 9 60.80 -11.67 -5.77
C PRO A 9 60.45 -12.10 -4.34
N VAL A 10 60.47 -11.14 -3.41
CA VAL A 10 60.09 -11.39 -2.02
C VAL A 10 58.64 -11.93 -2.04
N PRO A 11 58.38 -13.14 -1.51
CA PRO A 11 57.09 -13.82 -1.64
C PRO A 11 55.90 -12.96 -1.18
N ILE A 12 56.15 -12.07 -0.22
CA ILE A 12 55.20 -11.12 0.35
C ILE A 12 54.75 -10.07 -0.67
N ALA A 13 55.66 -9.46 -1.41
CA ALA A 13 55.32 -8.43 -2.41
C ALA A 13 54.49 -9.00 -3.57
N GLY A 14 54.80 -10.24 -3.98
CA GLY A 14 54.02 -10.96 -4.99
C GLY A 14 52.59 -11.27 -4.52
N LEU A 15 52.41 -11.61 -3.24
CA LEU A 15 51.09 -11.89 -2.68
C LEU A 15 50.21 -10.63 -2.63
N TRP A 16 50.73 -9.50 -2.17
CA TRP A 16 49.96 -8.25 -2.11
C TRP A 16 49.51 -7.79 -3.49
N ARG A 17 50.36 -7.97 -4.51
CA ARG A 17 49.98 -7.72 -5.91
C ARG A 17 48.87 -8.64 -6.38
N ALA A 18 48.93 -9.93 -6.04
CA ALA A 18 47.89 -10.91 -6.38
C ALA A 18 46.55 -10.58 -5.70
N LEU A 19 46.57 -10.20 -4.43
CA LEU A 19 45.37 -9.77 -3.69
C LEU A 19 44.80 -8.47 -4.27
N GLY A 20 45.64 -7.49 -4.61
CA GLY A 20 45.20 -6.24 -5.26
C GLY A 20 44.55 -6.47 -6.63
N LEU A 21 45.09 -7.37 -7.45
CA LEU A 21 44.49 -7.74 -8.74
C LEU A 21 43.18 -8.53 -8.56
N THR A 22 43.09 -9.34 -7.50
CA THR A 22 41.86 -10.06 -7.15
C THR A 22 40.77 -9.08 -6.72
N LEU A 23 41.10 -8.10 -5.89
CA LEU A 23 40.20 -7.01 -5.49
C LEU A 23 39.72 -6.20 -6.71
N ALA A 24 40.63 -5.83 -7.61
CA ALA A 24 40.26 -5.16 -8.85
C ALA A 24 39.33 -6.02 -9.73
N SER A 25 39.55 -7.35 -9.74
CA SER A 25 38.71 -8.30 -10.47
C SER A 25 37.34 -8.52 -9.84
N ALA A 26 37.21 -8.26 -8.53
CA ALA A 26 35.93 -8.28 -7.85
C ALA A 26 35.01 -7.14 -8.31
N VAL A 27 35.58 -5.99 -8.70
CA VAL A 27 34.85 -4.82 -9.22
C VAL A 27 34.66 -4.93 -10.74
N VAL A 28 35.75 -5.20 -11.47
CA VAL A 28 35.74 -5.34 -12.93
C VAL A 28 36.22 -6.74 -13.29
N TRP A 29 35.29 -7.61 -13.65
CA TRP A 29 35.59 -9.01 -13.94
C TRP A 29 36.70 -9.12 -14.99
N GLY A 30 37.70 -9.98 -14.75
CA GLY A 30 38.75 -10.28 -15.72
C GLY A 30 40.05 -9.47 -15.62
N VAL A 31 40.16 -8.45 -14.76
CA VAL A 31 41.40 -7.66 -14.57
C VAL A 31 42.62 -8.54 -14.25
N ALA A 32 42.48 -9.50 -13.32
CA ALA A 32 43.53 -10.45 -12.95
C ALA A 32 43.92 -11.36 -14.13
N HIS A 33 42.97 -11.72 -14.99
CA HIS A 33 43.23 -12.57 -16.15
C HIS A 33 44.03 -11.82 -17.21
N VAL A 34 43.70 -10.55 -17.48
CA VAL A 34 44.51 -9.68 -18.36
C VAL A 34 45.92 -9.50 -17.80
N ALA A 35 46.04 -9.22 -16.50
CA ALA A 35 47.33 -9.04 -15.84
C ALA A 35 48.20 -10.30 -15.84
N ALA A 36 47.59 -11.49 -15.85
CA ALA A 36 48.27 -12.78 -15.99
C ALA A 36 48.52 -13.20 -17.45
N GLY A 37 48.28 -12.33 -18.43
CA GLY A 37 48.49 -12.59 -19.85
C GLY A 37 47.36 -13.36 -20.55
N ARG A 38 46.29 -13.75 -19.84
CA ARG A 38 45.11 -14.44 -20.40
C ARG A 38 44.11 -13.42 -20.95
N ARG A 39 44.54 -12.65 -21.96
CA ARG A 39 43.80 -11.50 -22.49
C ARG A 39 42.40 -11.86 -23.00
N ALA A 40 42.27 -12.94 -23.77
CA ALA A 40 40.96 -13.37 -24.29
C ALA A 40 39.95 -13.62 -23.15
N ALA A 41 40.31 -14.45 -22.16
CA ALA A 41 39.45 -14.73 -21.01
C ALA A 41 39.13 -13.47 -20.18
N GLY A 42 40.12 -12.59 -20.00
CA GLY A 42 39.93 -11.33 -19.28
C GLY A 42 38.93 -10.40 -19.97
N PHE A 43 39.08 -10.17 -21.28
CA PHE A 43 38.15 -9.32 -22.03
C PHE A 43 36.76 -9.92 -22.17
N SER A 44 36.63 -11.26 -22.29
CA SER A 44 35.32 -11.92 -22.29
C SER A 44 34.57 -11.71 -20.97
N LEU A 45 35.27 -11.79 -19.83
CA LEU A 45 34.67 -11.51 -18.52
C LEU A 45 34.24 -10.05 -18.36
N MET A 46 35.06 -9.10 -18.83
CA MET A 46 34.70 -7.67 -18.85
C MET A 46 33.49 -7.39 -19.73
N ALA A 47 33.45 -7.98 -20.93
CA ALA A 47 32.33 -7.85 -21.85
C ALA A 47 31.04 -8.43 -21.25
N LEU A 48 31.11 -9.58 -20.58
CA LEU A 48 29.97 -10.17 -19.90
C LEU A 48 29.44 -9.27 -18.78
N LEU A 49 30.31 -8.72 -17.93
CA LEU A 49 29.91 -7.76 -16.90
C LEU A 49 29.26 -6.51 -17.52
N GLY A 50 29.87 -5.98 -18.59
CA GLY A 50 29.33 -4.84 -19.34
C GLY A 50 27.94 -5.11 -19.91
N LEU A 51 27.72 -6.29 -20.49
CA LEU A 51 26.41 -6.72 -20.99
C LEU A 51 25.37 -6.89 -19.88
N LEU A 52 25.76 -7.44 -18.72
CA LEU A 52 24.87 -7.56 -17.57
C LEU A 52 24.46 -6.19 -17.03
N VAL A 53 25.42 -5.26 -16.87
CA VAL A 53 25.15 -3.90 -16.41
C VAL A 53 24.28 -3.14 -17.42
N PHE A 54 24.60 -3.22 -18.71
CA PHE A 54 23.85 -2.58 -19.77
C PHE A 54 22.42 -3.13 -19.88
N GLY A 55 22.26 -4.46 -19.80
CA GLY A 55 20.97 -5.13 -19.80
C GLY A 55 20.13 -4.75 -18.58
N ALA A 56 20.72 -4.71 -17.39
CA ALA A 56 20.05 -4.26 -16.17
C ALA A 56 19.64 -2.79 -16.25
N ALA A 57 20.49 -1.91 -16.76
CA ALA A 57 20.18 -0.50 -16.97
C ALA A 57 19.06 -0.30 -17.99
N THR A 58 19.09 -1.05 -19.10
CA THR A 58 18.03 -1.00 -20.12
C THR A 58 16.71 -1.53 -19.56
N ALA A 59 16.73 -2.61 -18.77
CA ALA A 59 15.54 -3.08 -18.05
C ALA A 59 14.96 -1.99 -17.13
N ALA A 60 15.83 -1.37 -16.32
CA ALA A 60 15.44 -0.35 -15.33
C ALA A 60 14.94 0.96 -15.95
N LEU A 61 15.33 1.28 -17.18
CA LEU A 61 14.95 2.53 -17.85
C LEU A 61 13.84 2.34 -18.88
N ALA A 62 13.94 1.33 -19.74
CA ALA A 62 13.00 1.12 -20.85
C ALA A 62 11.77 0.29 -20.45
N PHE A 63 11.84 -0.50 -19.39
CA PHE A 63 10.77 -1.44 -19.01
C PHE A 63 10.17 -1.19 -17.62
N GLN A 64 10.26 0.04 -17.11
CA GLN A 64 9.80 0.43 -15.77
C GLN A 64 8.36 -0.01 -15.47
N GLU A 65 7.43 0.17 -16.41
CA GLU A 65 6.03 -0.22 -16.22
C GLU A 65 5.83 -1.74 -16.11
N ARG A 66 6.59 -2.53 -16.88
CA ARG A 66 6.55 -4.00 -16.78
C ARG A 66 7.21 -4.49 -15.49
N LEU A 67 8.31 -3.86 -15.07
CA LEU A 67 8.98 -4.19 -13.81
C LEU A 67 8.06 -3.98 -12.61
N LYS A 68 7.32 -2.86 -12.55
CA LYS A 68 6.33 -2.59 -11.49
C LYS A 68 5.29 -3.71 -11.38
N GLN A 69 4.85 -4.27 -12.50
CA GLN A 69 3.88 -5.38 -12.53
C GLN A 69 4.50 -6.72 -12.17
N MET A 70 5.76 -6.96 -12.51
CA MET A 70 6.49 -8.20 -12.18
C MET A 70 6.78 -8.30 -10.67
N VAL A 71 7.07 -7.18 -10.01
CA VAL A 71 7.41 -7.12 -8.57
C VAL A 71 6.27 -7.59 -7.66
N VAL A 72 5.03 -7.62 -8.14
CA VAL A 72 3.88 -8.13 -7.38
C VAL A 72 3.48 -9.56 -7.76
N GLN A 73 4.24 -10.22 -8.65
CA GLN A 73 3.98 -11.59 -9.11
C GLN A 73 4.95 -12.57 -8.48
N GLY A 74 4.43 -13.54 -7.73
CA GLY A 74 5.26 -14.51 -7.00
C GLY A 74 6.22 -15.33 -7.87
N ALA A 75 5.82 -15.69 -9.09
CA ALA A 75 6.68 -16.44 -10.02
C ALA A 75 7.93 -15.64 -10.44
N TRP A 76 7.75 -14.34 -10.75
CA TRP A 76 8.86 -13.46 -11.11
C TRP A 76 9.75 -13.16 -9.90
N LEU A 77 9.19 -12.94 -8.71
CA LEU A 77 9.98 -12.77 -7.49
C LEU A 77 10.87 -14.00 -7.21
N ASN A 78 10.37 -15.21 -7.41
CA ASN A 78 11.17 -16.43 -7.28
C ASN A 78 12.30 -16.50 -8.33
N ALA A 79 11.98 -16.20 -9.59
CA ALA A 79 12.96 -16.19 -10.67
C ALA A 79 14.05 -15.14 -10.42
N ILE A 80 13.68 -13.96 -9.93
CA ILE A 80 14.60 -12.87 -9.56
C ILE A 80 15.49 -13.30 -8.39
N ALA A 81 14.92 -13.83 -7.31
CA ALA A 81 15.70 -14.31 -6.16
C ALA A 81 16.70 -15.41 -6.56
N ALA A 82 16.26 -16.40 -7.37
CA ALA A 82 17.13 -17.45 -7.89
C ALA A 82 18.23 -16.89 -8.80
N GLY A 83 17.90 -15.93 -9.66
CA GLY A 83 18.87 -15.25 -10.53
C GLY A 83 19.92 -14.46 -9.75
N ILE A 84 19.53 -13.77 -8.68
CA ILE A 84 20.45 -13.05 -7.79
C ILE A 84 21.39 -14.03 -7.07
N LEU A 85 20.87 -15.15 -6.56
CA LEU A 85 21.70 -16.18 -5.92
C LEU A 85 22.67 -16.84 -6.91
N LEU A 86 22.23 -17.13 -8.13
CA LEU A 86 23.11 -17.63 -9.19
C LEU A 86 24.21 -16.62 -9.51
N LEU A 87 23.87 -15.33 -9.62
CA LEU A 87 24.84 -14.26 -9.83
C LEU A 87 25.86 -14.19 -8.69
N ALA A 88 25.43 -14.34 -7.42
CA ALA A 88 26.33 -14.38 -6.27
C ALA A 88 27.32 -15.55 -6.37
N VAL A 89 26.85 -16.75 -6.73
CA VAL A 89 27.72 -17.92 -6.93
C VAL A 89 28.73 -17.67 -8.07
N VAL A 90 28.27 -17.16 -9.21
CA VAL A 90 29.15 -16.83 -10.36
C VAL A 90 30.19 -15.79 -9.95
N TRP A 91 29.80 -14.76 -9.22
CA TRP A 91 30.71 -13.71 -8.77
C TRP A 91 31.76 -14.24 -7.79
N ALA A 92 31.36 -15.08 -6.82
CA ALA A 92 32.29 -15.75 -5.92
C ALA A 92 33.31 -16.61 -6.68
N LEU A 93 32.84 -17.39 -7.66
CA LEU A 93 33.70 -18.20 -8.51
C LEU A 93 34.69 -17.34 -9.32
N ILE A 94 34.27 -16.18 -9.82
CA ILE A 94 35.14 -15.23 -10.52
C ILE A 94 36.21 -14.65 -9.59
N VAL A 95 35.86 -14.29 -8.36
CA VAL A 95 36.82 -13.80 -7.35
C VAL A 95 37.86 -14.87 -7.02
N ILE A 96 37.40 -16.10 -6.71
CA ILE A 96 38.28 -17.23 -6.40
C ILE A 96 39.18 -17.56 -7.60
N ARG A 97 38.60 -17.63 -8.80
CA ARG A 97 39.34 -17.95 -10.02
C ARG A 97 40.35 -16.87 -10.38
N SER A 98 40.01 -15.60 -10.15
CA SER A 98 40.92 -14.48 -10.35
C SER A 98 42.17 -14.64 -9.48
N PHE A 99 42.01 -14.96 -8.19
CA PHE A 99 43.14 -15.22 -7.31
C PHE A 99 43.97 -16.43 -7.75
N GLN A 100 43.33 -17.55 -8.10
CA GLN A 100 44.03 -18.75 -8.59
C GLN A 100 44.92 -18.48 -9.81
N VAL A 101 44.53 -17.53 -10.67
CA VAL A 101 45.28 -17.18 -11.88
C VAL A 101 46.50 -16.31 -11.59
N VAL A 102 46.45 -15.44 -10.57
CA VAL A 102 47.56 -14.53 -10.21
C VAL A 102 48.39 -14.98 -9.00
N CYS A 103 48.01 -16.10 -8.36
CA CYS A 103 48.67 -16.61 -7.17
C CYS A 103 50.16 -16.96 -7.42
N PRO A 104 51.11 -16.39 -6.66
CA PRO A 104 52.53 -16.69 -6.80
C PRO A 104 52.87 -18.17 -6.56
N ARG A 105 53.71 -18.74 -7.43
CA ARG A 105 54.28 -20.09 -7.23
C ARG A 105 55.32 -20.04 -6.11
N GLY A 106 55.30 -21.02 -5.19
CA GLY A 106 56.30 -21.14 -4.11
C GLY A 106 55.93 -20.49 -2.77
N LEU A 107 54.68 -20.07 -2.57
CA LEU A 107 54.22 -19.58 -1.26
C LEU A 107 54.30 -20.68 -0.18
N PRO A 108 54.79 -20.38 1.04
CA PRO A 108 54.72 -21.27 2.21
C PRO A 108 53.28 -21.67 2.54
N GLY A 109 53.08 -22.87 3.12
CA GLY A 109 51.75 -23.42 3.42
C GLY A 109 50.86 -22.46 4.23
N ALA A 110 51.39 -21.91 5.32
CA ALA A 110 50.66 -20.96 6.17
C ALA A 110 50.19 -19.72 5.39
N MET A 111 51.02 -19.20 4.48
CA MET A 111 50.72 -18.00 3.70
C MET A 111 49.69 -18.26 2.59
N ARG A 112 49.61 -19.50 2.08
CA ARG A 112 48.54 -19.91 1.16
C ARG A 112 47.20 -20.01 1.86
N VAL A 113 47.20 -20.55 3.09
CA VAL A 113 45.98 -20.65 3.90
C VAL A 113 45.45 -19.26 4.24
N THR A 114 46.31 -18.34 4.70
CA THR A 114 45.88 -16.96 4.99
C THR A 114 45.39 -16.23 3.76
N ALA A 115 46.08 -16.36 2.62
CA ALA A 115 45.63 -15.75 1.37
C ALA A 115 44.30 -16.34 0.86
N GLY A 116 44.12 -17.66 0.97
CA GLY A 116 42.86 -18.32 0.65
C GLY A 116 41.73 -17.83 1.54
N ALA A 117 41.96 -17.70 2.85
CA ALA A 117 40.99 -17.14 3.78
C ALA A 117 40.61 -15.70 3.41
N LEU A 118 41.58 -14.84 3.08
CA LEU A 118 41.32 -13.47 2.64
C LEU A 118 40.47 -13.40 1.37
N VAL A 119 40.70 -14.29 0.41
CA VAL A 119 39.93 -14.35 -0.85
C VAL A 119 38.51 -14.86 -0.61
N VAL A 120 38.34 -15.84 0.27
CA VAL A 120 37.00 -16.29 0.70
C VAL A 120 36.27 -15.16 1.40
N THR A 121 36.92 -14.44 2.32
CA THR A 121 36.33 -13.26 2.97
C THR A 121 35.93 -12.20 1.95
N LEU A 122 36.79 -11.90 0.97
CA LEU A 122 36.46 -10.97 -0.11
C LEU A 122 35.25 -11.44 -0.93
N ALA A 123 35.20 -12.73 -1.30
CA ALA A 123 34.08 -13.29 -2.03
C ALA A 123 32.77 -13.18 -1.22
N LEU A 124 32.82 -13.46 0.09
CA LEU A 124 31.68 -13.28 0.99
C LEU A 124 31.22 -11.83 1.03
N VAL A 125 32.13 -10.86 1.23
CA VAL A 125 31.82 -9.43 1.26
C VAL A 125 31.14 -8.96 -0.03
N VAL A 126 31.65 -9.41 -1.19
CA VAL A 126 31.07 -9.08 -2.50
C VAL A 126 29.70 -9.72 -2.71
N CYS A 127 29.47 -10.91 -2.16
CA CYS A 127 28.19 -11.62 -2.28
C CYS A 127 27.14 -11.15 -1.27
N THR A 128 27.53 -10.60 -0.11
CA THR A 128 26.61 -10.10 0.92
C THR A 128 25.46 -9.23 0.38
N PRO A 129 25.70 -8.17 -0.44
CA PRO A 129 24.60 -7.36 -0.97
C PRO A 129 23.65 -8.14 -1.88
N LEU A 130 24.14 -9.14 -2.62
CA LEU A 130 23.31 -10.00 -3.47
C LEU A 130 22.46 -10.95 -2.62
N VAL A 131 23.06 -11.58 -1.62
CA VAL A 131 22.32 -12.44 -0.67
C VAL A 131 21.25 -11.65 0.07
N TYR A 132 21.58 -10.41 0.50
CA TYR A 132 20.60 -9.51 1.09
C TYR A 132 19.46 -9.19 0.11
N ALA A 133 19.76 -8.83 -1.14
CA ALA A 133 18.73 -8.56 -2.15
C ALA A 133 17.86 -9.79 -2.48
N ALA A 134 18.42 -11.00 -2.46
CA ALA A 134 17.65 -12.23 -2.62
C ALA A 134 16.71 -12.46 -1.42
N ASN A 135 17.20 -12.25 -0.20
CA ASN A 135 16.38 -12.33 1.02
C ASN A 135 15.25 -11.28 1.02
N ALA A 136 15.55 -10.03 0.65
CA ALA A 136 14.58 -8.95 0.46
C ALA A 136 13.44 -9.37 -0.49
N THR A 137 13.80 -9.94 -1.64
CA THR A 137 12.86 -10.41 -2.66
C THR A 137 11.97 -11.53 -2.11
N TYR A 138 12.55 -12.44 -1.32
CA TYR A 138 11.81 -13.51 -0.65
C TYR A 138 10.83 -12.97 0.39
N VAL A 139 11.25 -12.05 1.26
CA VAL A 139 10.40 -11.41 2.27
C VAL A 139 9.24 -10.68 1.63
N LEU A 140 9.47 -9.96 0.53
CA LEU A 140 8.41 -9.32 -0.23
C LEU A 140 7.39 -10.35 -0.76
N ARG A 141 7.86 -11.42 -1.40
CA ARG A 141 7.00 -12.49 -1.94
C ARG A 141 6.16 -13.14 -0.84
N ASP A 142 6.81 -13.54 0.24
CA ASP A 142 6.18 -14.20 1.39
C ASP A 142 5.09 -13.31 2.00
N THR A 143 5.37 -12.02 2.13
CA THR A 143 4.41 -11.05 2.63
C THR A 143 3.23 -10.84 1.71
N LEU A 144 3.46 -10.71 0.40
CA LEU A 144 2.37 -10.61 -0.58
C LEU A 144 1.48 -11.86 -0.54
N SER A 145 2.06 -13.06 -0.48
CA SER A 145 1.28 -14.30 -0.37
C SER A 145 0.57 -14.49 0.97
N SER A 146 1.06 -13.84 2.03
CA SER A 146 0.41 -13.88 3.35
C SER A 146 -0.76 -12.91 3.46
N ILE A 147 -0.71 -11.77 2.76
CA ILE A 147 -1.75 -10.73 2.78
C ILE A 147 -2.83 -11.02 1.74
N PHE A 148 -2.42 -11.38 0.51
CA PHE A 148 -3.33 -11.56 -0.62
C PHE A 148 -3.60 -13.05 -0.86
N PRO A 149 -4.85 -13.53 -0.73
CA PRO A 149 -5.20 -14.93 -1.00
C PRO A 149 -4.93 -15.34 -2.46
N GLY A 150 -4.83 -16.64 -2.71
CA GLY A 150 -4.66 -17.17 -4.08
C GLY A 150 -5.93 -17.14 -4.92
N ASP A 151 -7.09 -17.34 -4.29
CA ASP A 151 -8.39 -17.53 -4.95
C ASP A 151 -9.30 -16.31 -4.79
N ASP A 152 -10.23 -16.12 -5.74
CA ASP A 152 -11.29 -15.11 -5.66
C ASP A 152 -12.36 -15.51 -4.64
N LYS A 153 -13.15 -14.55 -4.17
CA LYS A 153 -14.30 -14.77 -3.26
C LYS A 153 -15.33 -15.76 -3.79
N SER A 154 -15.40 -15.90 -5.11
CA SER A 154 -16.28 -16.86 -5.78
C SER A 154 -15.72 -18.30 -5.82
N GLY A 155 -14.49 -18.53 -5.34
CA GLY A 155 -13.76 -19.77 -5.54
C GLY A 155 -13.35 -20.03 -7.00
N GLY A 156 -13.62 -19.07 -7.90
CA GLY A 156 -13.27 -19.15 -9.31
C GLY A 156 -11.86 -18.67 -9.59
N ALA A 157 -11.23 -19.24 -10.62
CA ALA A 157 -9.95 -18.76 -11.13
C ALA A 157 -10.10 -17.34 -11.69
N VAL A 158 -9.33 -16.40 -11.16
CA VAL A 158 -9.27 -15.02 -11.66
C VAL A 158 -8.71 -15.01 -13.08
N ASN A 159 -9.39 -14.34 -14.01
CA ASN A 159 -8.79 -14.03 -15.31
C ASN A 159 -7.68 -12.99 -15.12
N ALA A 160 -6.46 -13.46 -14.88
CA ALA A 160 -5.31 -12.61 -14.60
C ALA A 160 -4.87 -11.75 -15.79
N ALA A 161 -5.23 -12.13 -17.03
CA ALA A 161 -4.82 -11.42 -18.24
C ALA A 161 -5.63 -10.13 -18.46
N ASP A 162 -6.94 -10.17 -18.21
CA ASP A 162 -7.81 -8.99 -18.24
C ASP A 162 -8.96 -9.13 -17.21
N PRO A 163 -8.68 -8.84 -15.93
CA PRO A 163 -9.69 -8.97 -14.89
C PRO A 163 -10.79 -7.90 -14.98
N TRP A 164 -10.57 -6.86 -15.78
CA TRP A 164 -11.47 -5.70 -15.92
C TRP A 164 -12.35 -5.75 -17.17
N LYS A 165 -12.16 -6.72 -18.08
CA LYS A 165 -12.84 -6.81 -19.39
C LYS A 165 -14.34 -6.49 -19.35
N ASN A 166 -15.04 -7.07 -18.37
CA ASN A 166 -16.50 -6.93 -18.19
C ASN A 166 -16.86 -6.19 -16.89
N ARG A 167 -15.90 -5.44 -16.32
CA ARG A 167 -16.07 -4.70 -15.07
C ARG A 167 -15.74 -3.23 -15.35
N PRO A 168 -16.74 -2.38 -15.67
CA PRO A 168 -16.50 -0.96 -15.96
C PRO A 168 -15.98 -0.22 -14.72
N ARG A 169 -16.33 -0.71 -13.53
CA ARG A 169 -15.81 -0.22 -12.26
C ARG A 169 -15.41 -1.38 -11.36
N VAL A 170 -14.44 -1.14 -10.50
CA VAL A 170 -14.09 -1.99 -9.36
C VAL A 170 -14.45 -1.24 -8.07
N ASN A 171 -15.20 -1.89 -7.18
CA ASN A 171 -15.66 -1.30 -5.93
C ASN A 171 -14.92 -1.95 -4.75
N ILE A 172 -14.03 -1.21 -4.10
CA ILE A 172 -13.22 -1.71 -2.98
C ILE A 172 -13.68 -1.03 -1.70
N LEU A 173 -14.07 -1.81 -0.69
CA LEU A 173 -14.39 -1.31 0.64
C LEU A 173 -13.11 -1.09 1.44
N LEU A 174 -12.79 0.17 1.74
CA LEU A 174 -11.68 0.58 2.58
C LEU A 174 -12.16 0.68 4.03
N LEU A 175 -11.57 -0.12 4.91
CA LEU A 175 -11.88 -0.19 6.34
C LEU A 175 -10.68 0.26 7.16
N GLY A 176 -10.90 1.22 8.06
CA GLY A 176 -9.95 1.61 9.11
C GLY A 176 -10.36 0.99 10.44
N GLY A 177 -9.54 0.08 10.96
CA GLY A 177 -9.81 -0.65 12.20
C GLY A 177 -9.02 -0.13 13.41
N ASP A 178 -9.72 0.26 14.48
CA ASP A 178 -9.12 0.46 15.80
C ASP A 178 -9.07 -0.88 16.54
N GLY A 179 -8.04 -1.66 16.23
CA GLY A 179 -7.69 -2.94 16.87
C GLY A 179 -6.18 -3.02 17.10
N GLY A 180 -5.75 -3.76 18.12
CA GLY A 180 -4.34 -3.92 18.49
C GLY A 180 -4.12 -5.16 19.36
N LYS A 181 -2.86 -5.50 19.65
CA LYS A 181 -2.49 -6.67 20.47
C LYS A 181 -3.17 -6.67 21.85
N ASP A 182 -3.49 -5.49 22.37
CA ASP A 182 -4.09 -5.28 23.70
C ASP A 182 -5.63 -5.17 23.67
N ARG A 183 -6.29 -5.41 22.52
CA ARG A 183 -7.75 -5.28 22.39
C ARG A 183 -8.40 -6.55 21.86
N THR A 184 -9.49 -6.96 22.51
CA THR A 184 -10.31 -8.10 22.07
C THR A 184 -11.29 -7.70 20.96
N GLY A 185 -10.78 -7.53 19.73
CA GLY A 185 -11.58 -7.26 18.54
C GLY A 185 -11.15 -6.01 17.79
N ILE A 186 -11.83 -5.68 16.70
CA ILE A 186 -11.56 -4.51 15.87
C ILE A 186 -12.82 -3.67 15.78
N ARG A 187 -12.71 -2.36 16.05
CA ARG A 187 -13.79 -1.39 15.79
C ARG A 187 -13.50 -0.68 14.48
N THR A 188 -14.36 -0.84 13.48
CA THR A 188 -14.19 -0.16 12.19
C THR A 188 -14.68 1.29 12.27
N ASP A 189 -13.73 2.22 12.45
CA ASP A 189 -14.03 3.64 12.67
C ASP A 189 -13.98 4.49 11.39
N SER A 190 -13.49 3.90 10.30
CA SER A 190 -13.55 4.45 8.93
C SER A 190 -14.07 3.39 7.97
N MET A 191 -15.07 3.74 7.17
CA MET A 191 -15.68 2.85 6.18
C MET A 191 -15.95 3.66 4.91
N THR A 192 -15.19 3.41 3.85
CA THR A 192 -15.30 4.13 2.59
C THR A 192 -15.26 3.18 1.42
N VAL A 193 -16.25 3.24 0.52
CA VAL A 193 -16.19 2.51 -0.75
C VAL A 193 -15.43 3.35 -1.76
N ALA A 194 -14.32 2.83 -2.27
CA ALA A 194 -13.64 3.36 -3.43
C ALA A 194 -14.19 2.68 -4.70
N SER A 195 -15.05 3.39 -5.43
CA SER A 195 -15.52 2.94 -6.74
C SER A 195 -14.62 3.54 -7.81
N VAL A 196 -13.83 2.71 -8.49
CA VAL A 196 -12.81 3.15 -9.46
C VAL A 196 -13.21 2.72 -10.87
N ASP A 197 -13.26 3.66 -11.81
CA ASP A 197 -13.43 3.36 -13.23
C ASP A 197 -12.20 2.61 -13.77
N THR A 198 -12.39 1.43 -14.35
CA THR A 198 -11.26 0.57 -14.76
C THR A 198 -10.54 1.06 -16.01
N LYS A 199 -11.14 2.01 -16.75
CA LYS A 199 -10.55 2.59 -17.96
C LYS A 199 -9.91 3.96 -17.69
N THR A 200 -10.61 4.83 -16.98
CA THR A 200 -10.18 6.22 -16.74
C THR A 200 -9.44 6.41 -15.43
N GLY A 201 -9.62 5.51 -14.46
CA GLY A 201 -9.15 5.69 -13.09
C GLY A 201 -10.00 6.66 -12.26
N ASN A 202 -11.05 7.28 -12.83
CA ASN A 202 -11.90 8.20 -12.08
C ASN A 202 -12.53 7.48 -10.88
N THR A 203 -12.28 8.04 -9.71
CA THR A 203 -12.61 7.41 -8.43
C THR A 203 -13.68 8.21 -7.70
N VAL A 204 -14.66 7.51 -7.14
CA VAL A 204 -15.64 8.06 -6.21
C VAL A 204 -15.46 7.41 -4.85
N LEU A 205 -15.11 8.20 -3.85
CA LEU A 205 -15.03 7.79 -2.44
C LEU A 205 -16.38 8.01 -1.76
N LEU A 206 -17.12 6.93 -1.52
CA LEU A 206 -18.40 6.95 -0.81
C LEU A 206 -18.13 6.62 0.67
N SER A 207 -18.04 7.64 1.54
CA SER A 207 -17.74 7.42 2.95
C SER A 207 -19.00 7.31 3.78
N LEU A 208 -19.09 6.23 4.56
CA LEU A 208 -20.21 5.92 5.43
C LEU A 208 -19.91 6.31 6.88
N PRO A 209 -20.86 6.91 7.61
CA PRO A 209 -20.68 7.22 9.01
C PRO A 209 -20.67 5.93 9.82
N ARG A 210 -19.69 5.78 10.70
CA ARG A 210 -19.57 4.59 11.56
C ARG A 210 -20.77 4.40 12.48
N ALA A 211 -21.41 5.51 12.85
CA ALA A 211 -22.57 5.58 13.72
C ALA A 211 -23.89 5.55 12.93
N LEU A 212 -23.89 5.10 11.67
CA LEU A 212 -25.13 4.82 10.97
C LEU A 212 -25.92 3.77 11.75
N TYR A 213 -27.17 4.08 12.09
CA TYR A 213 -28.07 3.21 12.83
C TYR A 213 -29.44 3.20 12.14
N ARG A 214 -30.31 2.24 12.52
CA ARG A 214 -31.66 2.08 11.96
C ARG A 214 -31.66 2.01 10.43
N PHE A 215 -31.02 0.98 9.88
CA PHE A 215 -31.03 0.71 8.45
C PHE A 215 -31.49 -0.72 8.17
N GLN A 216 -32.06 -0.94 6.97
CA GLN A 216 -32.42 -2.28 6.55
C GLN A 216 -31.20 -3.09 6.14
N VAL A 217 -31.25 -4.38 6.48
CA VAL A 217 -30.23 -5.36 6.08
C VAL A 217 -30.66 -6.11 4.80
N PRO A 218 -29.70 -6.68 4.05
CA PRO A 218 -29.96 -7.63 2.99
C PRO A 218 -31.01 -8.70 3.36
N PRO A 219 -31.85 -9.16 2.41
CA PRO A 219 -32.91 -10.13 2.69
C PRO A 219 -32.44 -11.39 3.43
N ARG A 220 -31.25 -11.91 3.11
CA ARG A 220 -30.71 -13.12 3.76
C ARG A 220 -30.42 -12.94 5.25
N LEU A 221 -30.16 -11.70 5.69
CA LEU A 221 -29.85 -11.37 7.08
C LEU A 221 -31.12 -11.12 7.92
N ARG A 222 -32.30 -11.08 7.28
CA ARG A 222 -33.57 -10.83 7.98
C ARG A 222 -34.05 -12.00 8.83
N SER A 223 -33.46 -13.18 8.67
CA SER A 223 -33.67 -14.29 9.60
C SER A 223 -33.16 -13.97 11.00
N VAL A 224 -32.09 -13.17 11.10
CA VAL A 224 -31.51 -12.69 12.36
C VAL A 224 -32.07 -11.31 12.72
N TRP A 225 -32.23 -10.43 11.72
CA TRP A 225 -32.65 -9.03 11.89
C TRP A 225 -33.89 -8.69 11.03
N PRO A 226 -35.09 -9.17 11.41
CA PRO A 226 -36.29 -9.09 10.57
C PRO A 226 -36.76 -7.66 10.30
N ASN A 227 -36.55 -6.74 11.26
CA ASN A 227 -36.99 -5.35 11.20
C ASN A 227 -35.86 -4.37 10.84
N GLY A 228 -34.77 -4.86 10.23
CA GLY A 228 -33.54 -4.10 10.04
C GLY A 228 -32.54 -4.33 11.16
N TYR A 229 -31.35 -3.71 11.06
CA TYR A 229 -30.25 -4.02 11.96
C TYR A 229 -30.53 -3.57 13.39
N THR A 230 -30.61 -4.54 14.31
CA THR A 230 -30.83 -4.32 15.75
C THR A 230 -29.72 -4.87 16.63
N GLY A 231 -28.58 -5.30 16.07
CA GLY A 231 -27.56 -6.02 16.84
C GLY A 231 -28.15 -7.24 17.55
N ASP A 232 -27.83 -7.47 18.82
CA ASP A 232 -28.37 -8.60 19.61
C ASP A 232 -29.62 -8.22 20.39
N TYR A 233 -30.17 -7.03 20.12
CA TYR A 233 -31.35 -6.54 20.83
C TYR A 233 -32.62 -7.13 20.23
N PRO A 234 -33.70 -7.28 21.03
CA PRO A 234 -34.93 -7.92 20.60
C PRO A 234 -35.45 -7.33 19.28
N PRO A 235 -36.09 -8.13 18.40
CA PRO A 235 -36.61 -7.67 17.11
C PRO A 235 -37.60 -6.49 17.22
N ASN A 236 -38.27 -6.38 18.37
CA ASN A 236 -39.25 -5.35 18.71
C ASN A 236 -38.66 -4.27 19.63
N GLY A 237 -37.38 -4.37 19.99
CA GLY A 237 -36.70 -3.50 20.93
C GLY A 237 -36.13 -2.26 20.26
N THR A 238 -36.27 -1.11 20.92
CA THR A 238 -35.52 0.10 20.57
C THR A 238 -34.04 -0.15 20.84
N CYS A 239 -33.19 0.02 19.82
CA CYS A 239 -31.74 0.05 20.02
C CYS A 239 -31.38 1.11 21.07
N PRO A 240 -30.65 0.76 22.14
CA PRO A 240 -30.11 1.74 23.07
C PRO A 240 -29.29 2.80 22.34
N ALA A 241 -29.23 4.02 22.90
CA ALA A 241 -28.42 5.08 22.32
C ALA A 241 -26.95 4.64 22.20
N GLY A 242 -26.40 4.71 20.99
CA GLY A 242 -25.02 4.28 20.70
C GLY A 242 -24.84 2.77 20.46
N ALA A 243 -25.91 2.00 20.41
CA ALA A 243 -25.91 0.59 20.01
C ALA A 243 -26.50 0.41 18.59
N CYS A 244 -26.33 -0.78 18.01
CA CYS A 244 -26.81 -1.12 16.66
C CYS A 244 -26.20 -0.22 15.57
N LEU A 245 -24.94 0.15 15.75
CA LEU A 245 -24.21 1.00 14.81
C LEU A 245 -23.61 0.15 13.68
N LEU A 246 -23.46 0.74 12.49
CA LEU A 246 -22.88 0.07 11.32
C LEU A 246 -21.51 -0.54 11.64
N ASN A 247 -20.67 0.13 12.42
CA ASN A 247 -19.37 -0.41 12.81
C ASN A 247 -19.43 -1.66 13.71
N GLU A 248 -20.54 -1.91 14.41
CA GLU A 248 -20.72 -3.11 15.21
C GLU A 248 -20.89 -4.37 14.36
N LEU A 249 -21.30 -4.25 13.10
CA LEU A 249 -21.42 -5.41 12.20
C LEU A 249 -20.12 -6.20 12.09
N TYR A 250 -18.97 -5.53 12.25
CA TYR A 250 -17.68 -6.22 12.33
C TYR A 250 -17.69 -7.28 13.44
N ILE A 251 -18.05 -6.88 14.67
CA ILE A 251 -18.04 -7.79 15.81
C ILE A 251 -19.18 -8.80 15.74
N GLN A 252 -20.29 -8.43 15.10
CA GLN A 252 -21.39 -9.33 14.81
C GLN A 252 -20.92 -10.51 13.97
N GLY A 253 -20.34 -10.25 12.79
CA GLY A 253 -19.85 -11.32 11.92
C GLY A 253 -18.68 -12.11 12.52
N GLU A 254 -17.77 -11.46 13.25
CA GLU A 254 -16.59 -12.14 13.80
C GLU A 254 -16.89 -13.04 15.00
N LYS A 255 -17.73 -12.59 15.93
CA LYS A 255 -17.86 -13.24 17.25
C LYS A 255 -19.27 -13.72 17.57
N ARG A 256 -20.30 -12.95 17.22
CA ARG A 256 -21.67 -13.18 17.71
C ARG A 256 -22.49 -14.06 16.77
N HIS A 257 -22.34 -13.79 15.48
CA HIS A 257 -23.05 -14.46 14.39
C HIS A 257 -22.10 -14.98 13.29
N PRO A 258 -21.09 -15.79 13.62
CA PRO A 258 -20.20 -16.36 12.61
C PRO A 258 -20.92 -17.22 11.55
N GLU A 259 -22.09 -17.75 11.87
CA GLU A 259 -22.98 -18.51 10.98
C GLU A 259 -23.56 -17.67 9.85
N LEU A 260 -23.53 -16.34 9.94
CA LEU A 260 -23.90 -15.46 8.83
C LEU A 260 -22.86 -15.46 7.72
N GLU A 261 -21.62 -15.89 8.01
CA GLU A 261 -20.48 -15.90 7.09
C GLU A 261 -19.73 -17.25 7.14
N PRO A 262 -20.39 -18.39 6.90
CA PRO A 262 -19.82 -19.70 7.16
C PRO A 262 -18.65 -20.04 6.22
N GLY A 263 -18.59 -19.41 5.04
CA GLY A 263 -17.48 -19.56 4.08
C GLY A 263 -16.21 -18.79 4.43
N TYR A 264 -16.24 -17.93 5.46
CA TYR A 264 -15.14 -17.06 5.84
C TYR A 264 -14.48 -17.50 7.15
N LYS A 265 -13.15 -17.41 7.20
CA LYS A 265 -12.37 -17.72 8.40
C LYS A 265 -12.49 -16.60 9.42
N LYS A 266 -12.14 -16.89 10.68
CA LYS A 266 -11.97 -15.87 11.73
C LYS A 266 -11.01 -14.78 11.23
N GLY A 267 -11.38 -13.52 11.41
CA GLY A 267 -10.69 -12.33 10.90
C GLY A 267 -11.17 -11.84 9.52
N GLN A 268 -12.04 -12.60 8.85
CA GLN A 268 -12.59 -12.26 7.52
C GLN A 268 -14.13 -12.12 7.53
N ARG A 269 -14.82 -12.64 8.54
CA ARG A 269 -16.29 -12.63 8.64
C ARG A 269 -16.82 -11.22 8.87
N GLY A 270 -16.19 -10.46 9.76
CA GLY A 270 -16.59 -9.08 10.08
C GLY A 270 -16.49 -8.15 8.86
N PRO A 271 -15.32 -8.08 8.19
CA PRO A 271 -15.18 -7.33 6.94
C PRO A 271 -16.14 -7.77 5.85
N HIS A 272 -16.39 -9.08 5.70
CA HIS A 272 -17.31 -9.57 4.67
C HIS A 272 -18.77 -9.20 4.96
N LEU A 273 -19.22 -9.31 6.21
CA LEU A 273 -20.57 -8.88 6.60
C LEU A 273 -20.77 -7.37 6.37
N LEU A 274 -19.76 -6.57 6.71
CA LEU A 274 -19.74 -5.13 6.38
C LEU A 274 -19.82 -4.90 4.87
N GLU A 275 -19.06 -5.65 4.09
CA GLU A 275 -19.03 -5.56 2.64
C GLU A 275 -20.42 -5.80 2.04
N GLU A 276 -21.11 -6.85 2.49
CA GLU A 276 -22.45 -7.13 2.00
C GLU A 276 -23.46 -6.05 2.40
N VAL A 277 -23.48 -5.67 3.67
CA VAL A 277 -24.45 -4.68 4.16
C VAL A 277 -24.22 -3.33 3.47
N ILE A 278 -22.97 -2.87 3.38
CA ILE A 278 -22.62 -1.61 2.70
C ILE A 278 -22.94 -1.71 1.20
N GLY A 279 -22.70 -2.86 0.57
CA GLY A 279 -23.11 -3.09 -0.82
C GLY A 279 -24.62 -2.95 -1.01
N TYR A 280 -25.41 -3.54 -0.11
CA TYR A 280 -26.87 -3.40 -0.13
C TYR A 280 -27.34 -1.96 0.09
N LEU A 281 -26.75 -1.24 1.06
CA LEU A 281 -27.09 0.15 1.37
C LEU A 281 -26.77 1.09 0.21
N THR A 282 -25.62 0.91 -0.44
CA THR A 282 -25.17 1.75 -1.56
C THR A 282 -25.74 1.31 -2.91
N GLY A 283 -26.26 0.08 -3.01
CA GLY A 283 -26.69 -0.52 -4.27
C GLY A 283 -25.53 -0.95 -5.17
N LEU A 284 -24.31 -1.02 -4.62
CA LEU A 284 -23.12 -1.42 -5.34
C LEU A 284 -22.77 -2.87 -5.03
N LYS A 285 -22.35 -3.59 -6.06
CA LYS A 285 -21.63 -4.85 -5.86
C LYS A 285 -20.21 -4.53 -5.43
N LEU A 286 -19.88 -4.75 -4.16
CA LEU A 286 -18.52 -4.57 -3.67
C LEU A 286 -17.66 -5.76 -4.11
N ASP A 287 -16.58 -5.48 -4.81
CA ASP A 287 -15.70 -6.50 -5.38
C ASP A 287 -14.71 -7.03 -4.36
N TYR A 288 -14.17 -6.19 -3.48
CA TYR A 288 -13.16 -6.53 -2.48
C TYR A 288 -13.23 -5.62 -1.24
N TYR A 289 -12.56 -6.00 -0.16
CA TYR A 289 -12.28 -5.13 0.98
C TYR A 289 -10.78 -5.04 1.25
N VAL A 290 -10.35 -3.93 1.85
CA VAL A 290 -9.04 -3.75 2.46
C VAL A 290 -9.27 -3.18 3.85
N LEU A 291 -8.91 -3.95 4.87
CA LEU A 291 -8.91 -3.53 6.27
C LEU A 291 -7.48 -3.23 6.67
N VAL A 292 -7.26 -2.01 7.17
CA VAL A 292 -5.97 -1.57 7.72
C VAL A 292 -6.20 -1.13 9.15
N ASN A 293 -5.43 -1.67 10.09
CA ASN A 293 -5.48 -1.20 11.47
C ASN A 293 -4.65 0.09 11.66
N LEU A 294 -4.70 0.69 12.84
CA LEU A 294 -3.99 1.94 13.13
C LEU A 294 -2.46 1.81 12.98
N GLU A 295 -1.89 0.67 13.34
CA GLU A 295 -0.45 0.41 13.22
C GLU A 295 -0.05 0.33 11.75
N GLY A 296 -0.76 -0.49 10.97
CA GLY A 296 -0.52 -0.64 9.54
C GLY A 296 -0.70 0.65 8.76
N PHE A 297 -1.63 1.52 9.19
CA PHE A 297 -1.77 2.84 8.57
C PHE A 297 -0.50 3.69 8.73
N ARG A 298 0.05 3.76 9.94
CA ARG A 298 1.30 4.51 10.21
C ARG A 298 2.45 3.95 9.37
N ASP A 299 2.60 2.64 9.42
CA ASP A 299 3.62 1.89 8.69
C ASP A 299 3.57 2.16 7.18
N ILE A 300 2.38 2.13 6.57
CA ILE A 300 2.19 2.42 5.15
C ILE A 300 2.62 3.86 4.82
N VAL A 301 2.23 4.83 5.64
CA VAL A 301 2.60 6.24 5.41
C VAL A 301 4.11 6.44 5.55
N ASP A 302 4.75 5.83 6.54
CA ASP A 302 6.19 5.88 6.73
C ASP A 302 6.95 5.19 5.57
N ALA A 303 6.41 4.08 5.03
CA ALA A 303 6.95 3.40 3.85
C ALA A 303 7.08 4.30 2.63
N MET A 304 6.12 5.22 2.47
CA MET A 304 6.08 6.17 1.36
C MET A 304 7.04 7.35 1.59
N GLY A 305 7.59 7.49 2.80
CA GLY A 305 8.38 8.64 3.25
C GLY A 305 7.53 9.79 3.81
N GLY A 306 6.33 9.49 4.31
CA GLY A 306 5.34 10.46 4.79
C GLY A 306 4.39 10.96 3.69
N VAL A 307 3.47 11.84 4.06
CA VAL A 307 2.45 12.41 3.18
C VAL A 307 2.36 13.92 3.37
N LYS A 308 2.43 14.68 2.27
CA LYS A 308 2.16 16.11 2.29
C LYS A 308 0.66 16.35 2.28
N VAL A 309 0.14 17.05 3.27
CA VAL A 309 -1.29 17.39 3.38
C VAL A 309 -1.46 18.89 3.61
N HIS A 310 -2.61 19.40 3.20
CA HIS A 310 -3.05 20.74 3.56
C HIS A 310 -4.00 20.64 4.75
N VAL A 311 -3.52 21.01 5.94
CA VAL A 311 -4.29 21.02 7.17
C VAL A 311 -5.21 22.23 7.16
N GLN A 312 -6.52 21.98 7.15
CA GLN A 312 -7.52 23.02 7.33
C GLN A 312 -7.72 23.29 8.83
N ALA A 313 -8.10 24.52 9.18
CA ALA A 313 -8.50 24.85 10.55
C ALA A 313 -9.76 24.05 10.94
N SER A 314 -9.95 23.84 12.25
CA SER A 314 -11.20 23.24 12.72
C SER A 314 -12.40 24.15 12.44
N ALA A 315 -13.62 23.64 12.66
CA ALA A 315 -14.85 24.42 12.50
C ALA A 315 -14.82 25.75 13.28
N ASP A 316 -14.16 25.76 14.45
CA ASP A 316 -14.00 26.94 15.31
C ASP A 316 -12.71 27.75 15.02
N GLY A 317 -12.00 27.45 13.93
CA GLY A 317 -10.75 28.12 13.56
C GLY A 317 -9.53 27.73 14.39
N LYS A 318 -9.63 26.67 15.21
CA LYS A 318 -8.55 26.22 16.11
C LYS A 318 -7.65 25.19 15.43
N PRO A 319 -6.38 25.05 15.86
CA PRO A 319 -5.51 24.00 15.37
C PRO A 319 -6.00 22.63 15.87
N LEU A 320 -5.67 21.57 15.14
CA LEU A 320 -6.16 20.22 15.45
C LEU A 320 -5.29 19.58 16.53
N PRO A 321 -5.85 19.11 17.67
CA PRO A 321 -5.07 18.50 18.71
C PRO A 321 -4.52 17.13 18.28
N ILE A 322 -3.28 16.89 18.69
CA ILE A 322 -2.57 15.61 18.62
C ILE A 322 -2.58 15.03 20.04
N GLY A 323 -3.01 13.77 20.20
CA GLY A 323 -3.09 13.18 21.52
C GLY A 323 -4.22 13.77 22.37
N GLY A 324 -4.13 13.47 23.66
CA GLY A 324 -5.08 13.95 24.66
C GLY A 324 -6.39 13.14 24.69
N ASP A 325 -7.07 13.32 25.80
CA ASP A 325 -8.43 12.84 26.05
C ASP A 325 -9.06 13.86 27.02
N PRO A 326 -9.69 14.92 26.50
CA PRO A 326 -10.35 15.94 27.31
C PRO A 326 -11.39 15.35 28.26
N ASP A 327 -12.08 14.28 27.86
CA ASP A 327 -13.07 13.59 28.70
C ASP A 327 -12.42 12.94 29.93
N ARG A 328 -11.12 12.62 29.84
CA ARG A 328 -10.29 12.12 30.96
C ARG A 328 -9.37 13.18 31.55
N GLY A 329 -9.49 14.44 31.15
CA GLY A 329 -8.62 15.53 31.60
C GLY A 329 -7.16 15.42 31.11
N ILE A 330 -6.90 14.60 30.09
CA ILE A 330 -5.56 14.41 29.53
C ILE A 330 -5.33 15.47 28.45
N PRO A 331 -4.36 16.40 28.62
CA PRO A 331 -4.11 17.45 27.64
C PRO A 331 -3.55 16.87 26.32
N PRO A 332 -3.79 17.54 25.18
CA PRO A 332 -3.11 17.22 23.92
C PRO A 332 -1.60 17.30 24.06
N SER A 333 -0.87 16.40 23.40
CA SER A 333 0.60 16.40 23.34
C SER A 333 1.16 17.40 22.33
N GLY A 334 0.32 17.91 21.43
CA GLY A 334 0.68 18.89 20.41
C GLY A 334 -0.53 19.30 19.58
N TYR A 335 -0.28 20.11 18.54
CA TYR A 335 -1.32 20.55 17.62
C TYR A 335 -0.81 20.61 16.18
N LEU A 336 -1.67 20.27 15.23
CA LEU A 336 -1.48 20.53 13.80
C LEU A 336 -2.10 21.89 13.47
N THR A 337 -1.26 22.84 13.09
CA THR A 337 -1.68 24.17 12.66
C THR A 337 -2.25 24.16 11.24
N PRO A 338 -3.10 25.12 10.86
CA PRO A 338 -3.54 25.25 9.48
C PRO A 338 -2.37 25.54 8.51
N GLY A 339 -2.37 24.91 7.34
CA GLY A 339 -1.36 25.11 6.30
C GLY A 339 -0.80 23.80 5.71
N TRP A 340 0.26 23.90 4.92
CA TRP A 340 0.91 22.73 4.32
C TRP A 340 1.88 22.07 5.30
N HIS A 341 1.66 20.78 5.57
CA HIS A 341 2.52 19.97 6.42
C HIS A 341 2.95 18.70 5.70
N HIS A 342 4.17 18.24 5.99
CA HIS A 342 4.61 16.89 5.65
C HIS A 342 4.48 16.04 6.89
N LEU A 343 3.55 15.08 6.88
CA LEU A 343 3.22 14.25 8.03
C LEU A 343 3.85 12.87 7.88
N ASP A 344 4.52 12.41 8.93
CA ASP A 344 4.85 10.99 9.10
C ASP A 344 3.59 10.17 9.46
N GLY A 345 3.75 8.86 9.64
CA GLY A 345 2.66 7.96 9.94
C GLY A 345 1.90 8.33 11.21
N GLU A 346 2.60 8.75 12.26
CA GLU A 346 1.97 9.13 13.53
C GLU A 346 1.13 10.40 13.38
N HIS A 347 1.68 11.46 12.80
CA HIS A 347 0.97 12.72 12.62
C HIS A 347 -0.17 12.59 11.60
N ALA A 348 0.00 11.80 10.54
CA ALA A 348 -1.05 11.50 9.58
C ALA A 348 -2.20 10.73 10.23
N LEU A 349 -1.88 9.79 11.13
CA LEU A 349 -2.89 9.07 11.89
C LEU A 349 -3.69 10.02 12.78
N TRP A 350 -3.01 10.93 13.49
CA TRP A 350 -3.68 11.93 14.32
C TRP A 350 -4.57 12.88 13.52
N TYR A 351 -4.10 13.34 12.36
CA TYR A 351 -4.89 14.14 11.42
C TYR A 351 -6.21 13.46 11.03
N GLY A 352 -6.16 12.14 10.75
CA GLY A 352 -7.35 11.35 10.41
C GLY A 352 -8.22 10.90 11.61
N ARG A 353 -7.73 11.03 12.85
CA ARG A 353 -8.41 10.54 14.06
C ARG A 353 -9.06 11.62 14.91
N THR A 354 -8.48 12.82 14.93
CA THR A 354 -8.90 13.89 15.83
C THR A 354 -10.38 14.22 15.65
N ARG A 355 -11.10 14.27 16.78
CA ARG A 355 -12.50 14.72 16.92
C ARG A 355 -12.65 15.87 17.89
N HIS A 356 -11.68 16.09 18.78
CA HIS A 356 -11.83 17.08 19.87
C HIS A 356 -11.87 18.53 19.38
N ALA A 357 -11.50 18.76 18.13
CA ALA A 357 -11.62 20.07 17.49
C ALA A 357 -12.95 20.27 16.73
N ASP A 358 -13.74 19.21 16.51
CA ASP A 358 -14.96 19.21 15.69
C ASP A 358 -15.84 17.95 15.87
N ASP A 359 -16.38 17.37 14.79
CA ASP A 359 -17.31 16.23 14.80
C ASP A 359 -16.88 15.06 13.90
N ASP A 360 -17.68 13.98 13.89
CA ASP A 360 -17.35 12.77 13.13
C ASP A 360 -17.39 12.99 11.60
N PHE A 361 -18.19 13.94 11.11
CA PHE A 361 -18.35 14.22 9.68
C PHE A 361 -17.16 15.03 9.14
N HIS A 362 -16.67 16.01 9.90
CA HIS A 362 -15.43 16.72 9.59
C HIS A 362 -14.22 15.78 9.60
N ARG A 363 -14.19 14.84 10.55
CA ARG A 363 -13.20 13.75 10.55
C ARG A 363 -13.29 12.88 9.30
N MET A 364 -14.50 12.53 8.85
CA MET A 364 -14.68 11.79 7.58
C MET A 364 -14.17 12.58 6.38
N ASP A 365 -14.37 13.89 6.35
CA ASP A 365 -13.85 14.75 5.28
C ASP A 365 -12.31 14.77 5.27
N ARG A 366 -11.66 14.95 6.42
CA ARG A 366 -10.19 14.85 6.55
C ARG A 366 -9.64 13.49 6.12
N GLN A 367 -10.29 12.40 6.52
CA GLN A 367 -9.88 11.06 6.11
C GLN A 367 -9.89 10.90 4.59
N LYS A 368 -10.84 11.52 3.89
CA LYS A 368 -10.88 11.50 2.42
C LYS A 368 -9.81 12.36 1.77
N CYS A 369 -9.55 13.54 2.31
CA CYS A 369 -8.42 14.36 1.89
C CYS A 369 -7.09 13.59 2.03
N LEU A 370 -6.91 12.93 3.17
CA LEU A 370 -5.76 12.08 3.44
C LEU A 370 -5.66 10.89 2.47
N MET A 371 -6.77 10.20 2.18
CA MET A 371 -6.81 9.13 1.17
C MET A 371 -6.43 9.62 -0.22
N ARG A 372 -6.92 10.80 -0.65
CA ARG A 372 -6.52 11.45 -1.91
C ARG A 372 -5.02 11.74 -1.91
N ASP A 373 -4.51 12.34 -0.85
CA ASP A 373 -3.12 12.76 -0.76
C ASP A 373 -2.16 11.58 -0.77
N ILE A 374 -2.51 10.50 -0.07
CA ILE A 374 -1.83 9.21 -0.13
C ILE A 374 -1.87 8.66 -1.57
N ALA A 375 -3.04 8.60 -2.21
CA ALA A 375 -3.17 8.05 -3.56
C ALA A 375 -2.35 8.83 -4.60
N ASN A 376 -2.30 10.17 -4.50
CA ASN A 376 -1.55 11.02 -5.41
C ASN A 376 -0.03 10.94 -5.18
N GLN A 377 0.40 10.74 -3.93
CA GLN A 377 1.81 10.72 -3.56
C GLN A 377 2.41 9.32 -3.49
N ALA A 378 1.59 8.27 -3.51
CA ALA A 378 2.03 6.89 -3.48
C ALA A 378 2.99 6.60 -4.65
N ASP A 379 4.17 6.10 -4.30
CA ASP A 379 5.15 5.59 -5.24
C ASP A 379 5.39 4.11 -4.93
N PRO A 380 4.86 3.19 -5.77
CA PRO A 380 5.03 1.76 -5.58
C PRO A 380 6.50 1.35 -5.43
N GLN A 381 7.43 2.07 -6.09
CA GLN A 381 8.85 1.77 -5.97
C GLN A 381 9.38 2.08 -4.57
N LYS A 382 9.06 3.26 -4.01
CA LYS A 382 9.47 3.63 -2.65
C LYS A 382 8.88 2.71 -1.59
N VAL A 383 7.60 2.35 -1.75
CA VAL A 383 6.92 1.43 -0.83
C VAL A 383 7.64 0.08 -0.82
N VAL A 384 7.93 -0.49 -1.99
CA VAL A 384 8.64 -1.77 -2.10
C VAL A 384 10.04 -1.71 -1.49
N THR A 385 10.82 -0.65 -1.75
CA THR A 385 12.19 -0.56 -1.21
C THR A 385 12.25 -0.38 0.31
N HIS A 386 11.18 0.11 0.94
CA HIS A 386 11.07 0.26 2.39
C HIS A 386 10.26 -0.86 3.05
N PHE A 387 9.75 -1.81 2.26
CA PHE A 387 8.77 -2.80 2.71
C PHE A 387 9.35 -3.83 3.68
N GLU A 388 10.66 -4.11 3.66
CA GLU A 388 11.28 -5.09 4.55
C GLU A 388 11.08 -4.78 6.04
N LYS A 389 11.14 -3.49 6.41
CA LYS A 389 10.91 -3.04 7.79
C LYS A 389 9.44 -3.19 8.22
N LEU A 390 8.55 -3.30 7.24
CA LEU A 390 7.10 -3.26 7.41
C LEU A 390 6.45 -4.63 7.21
N ALA A 391 7.15 -5.56 6.54
CA ALA A 391 6.62 -6.83 6.08
C ALA A 391 5.93 -7.63 7.20
N ASN A 392 6.57 -7.75 8.36
CA ASN A 392 6.01 -8.48 9.50
C ASN A 392 4.83 -7.76 10.13
N ALA A 393 4.88 -6.42 10.23
CA ALA A 393 3.77 -5.64 10.75
C ALA A 393 2.57 -5.71 9.78
N ALA A 394 2.78 -5.44 8.49
CA ALA A 394 1.79 -5.48 7.41
C ALA A 394 0.96 -6.78 7.40
N LYS A 395 1.58 -7.94 7.62
CA LYS A 395 0.87 -9.25 7.71
C LYS A 395 -0.17 -9.29 8.84
N SER A 396 0.10 -8.62 9.95
CA SER A 396 -0.77 -8.59 11.12
C SER A 396 -1.74 -7.40 11.12
N THR A 397 -1.47 -6.38 10.30
CA THR A 397 -2.20 -5.11 10.29
C THR A 397 -3.11 -4.91 9.07
N ILE A 398 -2.89 -5.67 7.99
CA ILE A 398 -3.68 -5.64 6.77
C ILE A 398 -4.46 -6.96 6.61
N SER A 399 -5.76 -6.86 6.39
CA SER A 399 -6.62 -7.98 6.00
C SER A 399 -7.34 -7.62 4.70
N THR A 400 -7.35 -8.54 3.73
CA THR A 400 -8.02 -8.33 2.45
C THR A 400 -8.47 -9.67 1.84
N ASN A 401 -9.44 -9.59 0.94
CA ASN A 401 -9.88 -10.68 0.08
C ASN A 401 -9.49 -10.45 -1.40
N ILE A 402 -8.62 -9.48 -1.70
CA ILE A 402 -8.08 -9.25 -3.03
C ILE A 402 -7.13 -10.41 -3.39
N PRO A 403 -7.38 -11.15 -4.49
CA PRO A 403 -6.48 -12.21 -4.91
C PRO A 403 -5.12 -11.68 -5.36
N ALA A 404 -4.03 -12.39 -5.04
CA ALA A 404 -2.68 -12.03 -5.46
C ALA A 404 -2.55 -11.92 -7.00
N ALA A 405 -3.33 -12.70 -7.73
CA ALA A 405 -3.40 -12.66 -9.20
C ALA A 405 -3.89 -11.31 -9.76
N LEU A 406 -4.61 -10.49 -8.97
CA LEU A 406 -5.09 -9.16 -9.39
C LEU A 406 -4.09 -8.04 -9.15
N LEU A 407 -3.04 -8.26 -8.37
CA LEU A 407 -2.08 -7.21 -8.03
C LEU A 407 -1.47 -6.51 -9.25
N PRO A 408 -1.07 -7.21 -10.33
CA PRO A 408 -0.56 -6.53 -11.53
C PRO A 408 -1.58 -5.58 -12.15
N ALA A 409 -2.84 -5.98 -12.20
CA ALA A 409 -3.93 -5.20 -12.76
C ALA A 409 -4.29 -4.01 -11.86
N LEU A 410 -4.20 -4.16 -10.54
CA LEU A 410 -4.37 -3.08 -9.56
C LEU A 410 -3.22 -2.08 -9.61
N VAL A 411 -1.97 -2.53 -9.74
CA VAL A 411 -0.81 -1.63 -9.93
C VAL A 411 -0.97 -0.80 -11.21
N LYS A 412 -1.43 -1.42 -12.31
CA LYS A 412 -1.73 -0.71 -13.56
C LYS A 412 -2.86 0.31 -13.38
N LEU A 413 -3.91 -0.05 -12.65
CA LEU A 413 -5.03 0.85 -12.36
C LEU A 413 -4.59 2.02 -11.48
N ALA A 414 -3.83 1.78 -10.40
CA ALA A 414 -3.26 2.80 -9.54
C ALA A 414 -2.36 3.78 -10.32
N GLY A 415 -1.56 3.26 -11.26
CA GLY A 415 -0.79 4.11 -12.19
C GLY A 415 -1.67 4.98 -13.08
N THR A 416 -2.88 4.52 -13.45
CA THR A 416 -3.85 5.31 -14.21
C THR A 416 -4.48 6.41 -13.35
N VAL A 417 -4.83 6.11 -12.10
CA VAL A 417 -5.29 7.11 -11.12
C VAL A 417 -4.26 8.23 -10.96
N LYS A 418 -2.99 7.85 -10.73
CA LYS A 418 -1.88 8.79 -10.53
C LYS A 418 -1.61 9.71 -11.72
N ARG A 419 -1.94 9.29 -12.96
CA ARG A 419 -1.75 10.09 -14.18
C ARG A 419 -2.78 11.21 -14.38
N GLY A 420 -3.62 11.49 -13.40
CA GLY A 420 -4.46 12.69 -13.38
C GLY A 420 -5.96 12.44 -13.29
N ALA A 421 -6.38 11.21 -12.99
CA ALA A 421 -7.79 10.88 -12.78
C ALA A 421 -8.42 11.78 -11.70
N ASP A 422 -9.71 12.03 -11.82
CA ASP A 422 -10.43 12.77 -10.78
C ASP A 422 -10.79 11.84 -9.62
N ILE A 423 -10.50 12.29 -8.39
CA ILE A 423 -10.96 11.64 -7.17
C ILE A 423 -12.02 12.55 -6.56
N SER A 424 -13.27 12.11 -6.66
CA SER A 424 -14.41 12.79 -6.06
C SER A 424 -14.86 12.05 -4.81
N SER A 425 -15.59 12.73 -3.95
CA SER A 425 -16.13 12.13 -2.74
C SER A 425 -17.60 12.44 -2.50
N LEU A 426 -18.27 11.52 -1.82
CA LEU A 426 -19.58 11.66 -1.23
C LEU A 426 -19.48 11.33 0.26
N SER A 427 -19.94 12.23 1.13
CA SER A 427 -20.15 11.95 2.55
C SER A 427 -21.62 11.60 2.76
N TYR A 428 -21.92 10.43 3.30
CA TYR A 428 -23.26 10.16 3.84
C TYR A 428 -23.43 10.93 5.15
N ASP A 429 -23.83 12.19 4.99
CA ASP A 429 -23.91 13.19 6.04
C ASP A 429 -25.30 13.85 5.96
N PRO A 430 -26.08 13.87 7.06
CA PRO A 430 -27.40 14.48 7.09
C PRO A 430 -27.43 15.95 6.66
N SER A 431 -26.34 16.69 6.89
CA SER A 431 -26.23 18.09 6.47
C SER A 431 -25.99 18.27 4.96
N LYS A 432 -25.49 17.22 4.29
CA LYS A 432 -25.07 17.27 2.87
C LYS A 432 -26.04 16.54 1.94
N ILE A 433 -26.78 15.54 2.43
CA ILE A 433 -27.70 14.72 1.62
C ILE A 433 -29.15 14.94 2.07
N PRO A 434 -29.96 15.68 1.29
CA PRO A 434 -31.38 15.83 1.57
C PRO A 434 -32.10 14.48 1.70
N GLY A 435 -32.86 14.32 2.78
CA GLY A 435 -33.61 13.08 3.07
C GLY A 435 -32.79 11.98 3.72
N PHE A 436 -31.48 12.16 3.92
CA PHE A 436 -30.68 11.25 4.75
C PHE A 436 -30.81 11.65 6.22
N HIS A 437 -31.74 11.00 6.92
CA HIS A 437 -31.97 11.22 8.34
C HIS A 437 -31.78 9.92 9.10
N THR A 438 -31.10 9.99 10.25
CA THR A 438 -30.82 8.83 11.10
C THR A 438 -31.82 8.67 12.24
N ASP A 439 -32.68 9.67 12.48
CA ASP A 439 -33.71 9.69 13.52
C ASP A 439 -34.99 8.90 13.16
N ARG A 440 -35.11 8.42 11.92
CA ARG A 440 -36.26 7.65 11.42
C ARG A 440 -36.17 6.15 11.72
N PRO A 441 -37.28 5.40 11.66
CA PRO A 441 -37.26 3.93 11.73
C PRO A 441 -36.37 3.32 10.63
N ALA A 442 -35.95 2.06 10.82
CA ALA A 442 -35.16 1.31 9.85
C ALA A 442 -35.96 0.92 8.60
N ASP A 443 -36.33 1.92 7.80
CA ASP A 443 -37.19 1.77 6.64
C ASP A 443 -36.38 1.71 5.33
N ALA A 444 -37.09 1.43 4.23
CA ALA A 444 -36.48 1.34 2.91
C ALA A 444 -36.08 2.73 2.37
N ALA A 445 -36.51 3.82 3.01
CA ALA A 445 -36.28 5.17 2.52
C ALA A 445 -34.79 5.52 2.60
N ILE A 446 -34.11 5.22 3.71
CA ILE A 446 -32.66 5.48 3.86
C ILE A 446 -31.85 4.74 2.79
N VAL A 447 -32.18 3.47 2.52
CA VAL A 447 -31.54 2.66 1.47
C VAL A 447 -31.76 3.30 0.10
N SER A 448 -32.98 3.76 -0.20
CA SER A 448 -33.28 4.41 -1.47
C SER A 448 -32.51 5.73 -1.65
N VAL A 449 -32.36 6.52 -0.58
CA VAL A 449 -31.60 7.78 -0.59
C VAL A 449 -30.12 7.48 -0.84
N MET A 450 -29.56 6.51 -0.12
CA MET A 450 -28.16 6.14 -0.27
C MET A 450 -27.84 5.64 -1.69
N ARG A 451 -28.68 4.76 -2.23
CA ARG A 451 -28.55 4.26 -3.61
C ARG A 451 -28.61 5.37 -4.65
N ARG A 452 -29.57 6.29 -4.52
CA ARG A 452 -29.69 7.43 -5.44
C ARG A 452 -28.45 8.32 -5.37
N ALA A 453 -27.97 8.65 -4.17
CA ALA A 453 -26.80 9.49 -4.00
C ALA A 453 -25.52 8.82 -4.55
N ALA A 454 -25.33 7.51 -4.32
CA ALA A 454 -24.23 6.75 -4.91
C ALA A 454 -24.29 6.75 -6.44
N ALA A 455 -25.45 6.45 -7.02
CA ALA A 455 -25.65 6.40 -8.47
C ALA A 455 -25.38 7.77 -9.11
N GLN A 456 -25.88 8.86 -8.52
CA GLN A 456 -25.63 10.22 -8.98
C GLN A 456 -24.14 10.59 -8.90
N ALA A 457 -23.48 10.26 -7.79
CA ALA A 457 -22.06 10.54 -7.61
C ALA A 457 -21.19 9.80 -8.66
N ILE A 458 -21.52 8.52 -8.93
CA ILE A 458 -20.84 7.71 -9.95
C ILE A 458 -21.12 8.25 -11.35
N ALA A 459 -22.37 8.54 -11.68
CA ALA A 459 -22.75 9.09 -12.99
C ALA A 459 -22.03 10.43 -13.27
N LYS A 460 -21.94 11.31 -12.27
CA LYS A 460 -21.19 12.57 -12.38
C LYS A 460 -19.70 12.35 -12.62
N SER A 461 -19.09 11.36 -11.97
CA SER A 461 -17.66 11.04 -12.17
C SER A 461 -17.32 10.50 -13.57
N ALA A 462 -18.32 10.01 -14.30
CA ALA A 462 -18.16 9.53 -15.66
C ALA A 462 -18.22 10.64 -16.72
N GLN A 463 -18.68 11.84 -16.35
CA GLN A 463 -18.74 12.98 -17.26
C GLN A 463 -17.35 13.64 -17.41
N PRO A 464 -16.99 14.13 -18.61
CA PRO A 464 -15.79 14.96 -18.78
C PRO A 464 -15.84 16.17 -17.83
N PRO A 465 -14.70 16.62 -17.29
CA PRO A 465 -14.68 17.82 -16.45
C PRO A 465 -15.30 18.99 -17.22
N ALA A 466 -16.25 19.68 -16.60
CA ALA A 466 -16.84 20.88 -17.18
C ALA A 466 -15.74 21.89 -17.52
N PRO A 467 -15.83 22.62 -18.66
CA PRO A 467 -14.87 23.66 -18.97
C PRO A 467 -14.78 24.64 -17.79
N PRO A 468 -13.58 25.13 -17.45
CA PRO A 468 -13.46 26.16 -16.43
C PRO A 468 -14.36 27.32 -16.82
N ALA A 469 -15.28 27.70 -15.94
CA ALA A 469 -16.15 28.84 -16.15
C ALA A 469 -15.26 30.05 -16.46
N SER A 470 -15.35 30.57 -17.67
CA SER A 470 -14.62 31.75 -18.11
C SER A 470 -14.89 32.86 -17.11
N ALA A 471 -13.89 33.20 -16.29
CA ALA A 471 -13.97 34.35 -15.40
C ALA A 471 -14.00 35.60 -16.28
N THR A 472 -15.18 36.16 -16.51
CA THR A 472 -15.32 37.51 -17.06
C THR A 472 -14.74 38.48 -16.03
N PRO A 473 -13.66 39.23 -16.33
CA PRO A 473 -13.14 40.21 -15.40
C PRO A 473 -14.03 41.45 -15.46
N GLY A 474 -14.85 41.67 -14.43
CA GLY A 474 -15.59 42.93 -14.31
C GLY A 474 -16.97 42.79 -13.68
N ALA A 475 -17.05 42.36 -12.41
CA ALA A 475 -18.16 42.73 -11.55
C ALA A 475 -17.72 42.66 -10.09
N ARG A 476 -17.86 43.79 -9.40
CA ARG A 476 -17.58 43.98 -7.98
C ARG A 476 -18.37 42.94 -7.16
N ARG A 477 -17.67 42.06 -6.45
CA ARG A 477 -18.26 41.06 -5.55
C ARG A 477 -18.96 41.76 -4.38
N THR A 478 -20.28 41.78 -4.39
CA THR A 478 -21.10 41.77 -3.16
C THR A 478 -21.13 40.32 -2.64
N PRO A 479 -21.05 40.08 -1.32
CA PRO A 479 -21.12 38.74 -0.76
C PRO A 479 -22.57 38.25 -0.80
N ALA A 480 -22.94 37.60 -1.90
CA ALA A 480 -24.18 36.83 -1.95
C ALA A 480 -23.95 35.49 -1.23
N ALA A 481 -24.82 35.23 -0.25
CA ALA A 481 -24.88 34.01 0.55
C ALA A 481 -24.65 32.75 -0.30
N GLY A 482 -23.70 31.92 0.12
CA GLY A 482 -23.33 30.67 -0.55
C GLY A 482 -24.54 29.75 -0.66
N LYS A 483 -25.01 29.53 -1.89
CA LYS A 483 -25.81 28.35 -2.20
C LYS A 483 -24.88 27.14 -2.08
N THR A 484 -24.91 26.49 -0.94
CA THR A 484 -24.40 25.13 -0.74
C THR A 484 -25.05 24.23 -1.79
N SER A 485 -24.24 23.65 -2.69
CA SER A 485 -24.73 22.63 -3.61
C SER A 485 -25.11 21.39 -2.79
N SER A 486 -26.39 21.26 -2.47
CA SER A 486 -26.91 20.11 -1.72
C SER A 486 -26.82 18.84 -2.58
N GLY A 487 -26.38 17.74 -1.96
CA GLY A 487 -26.42 16.38 -2.51
C GLY A 487 -25.36 16.00 -3.55
N ALA A 488 -24.47 16.89 -3.97
CA ALA A 488 -23.53 16.60 -5.06
C ALA A 488 -22.17 16.10 -4.55
N SER A 489 -21.63 15.01 -5.15
CA SER A 489 -20.24 14.63 -4.95
C SER A 489 -19.29 15.77 -5.34
N VAL A 490 -18.23 15.96 -4.57
CA VAL A 490 -17.26 17.05 -4.71
C VAL A 490 -15.92 16.49 -5.15
N SER A 491 -15.29 17.09 -6.17
CA SER A 491 -13.91 16.76 -6.55
C SER A 491 -12.98 17.16 -5.41
N LEU A 492 -12.17 16.21 -4.94
CA LEU A 492 -11.24 16.45 -3.86
C LEU A 492 -10.07 17.34 -4.28
N LYS A 493 -9.84 17.58 -5.59
CA LYS A 493 -8.86 18.59 -6.04
C LYS A 493 -9.19 19.99 -5.51
N ASN A 494 -10.48 20.30 -5.38
CA ASN A 494 -10.94 21.63 -4.96
C ASN A 494 -11.25 21.70 -3.46
N ALA A 495 -11.44 20.55 -2.79
CA ALA A 495 -11.99 20.51 -1.44
C ALA A 495 -10.96 20.47 -0.31
N CYS A 496 -9.69 20.12 -0.57
CA CYS A 496 -8.75 19.65 0.47
C CYS A 496 -7.41 20.42 0.53
#